data_AF-A0A1I8J900-F1
#
_entry.id   AF-A0A1I8J900-F1
#
_cell.length_a   1.000
_cell.length_b   1.000
_cell.length_c   1.000
_cell.angle_alpha   90.00
_cell.angle_beta   90.00
_cell.angle_gamma   90.00
#
_symmetry.space_group_name_H-M   'P 1'
#
loop_
_entity.id
_entity.type
_entity.pdbx_description
1 polymer ?
#
loop_
_entity_poly.entity_id
_entity_poly.type
_entity_poly.pdbx_seq_one_letter_code
_entity_poly.pdbx_strand_id
1 'polypeptide(L)'
;TAEFAKRLNDIFDMLNSAHLYGKGFQQPIHRDTLSAQIDRLTEAEDFVRSWRFLPLNGRAVKPTMPFKEGWLLSLSATKQLCTTLIRDHHFDYVCTRRFTQDHVENLFCIIRGHNGFNDRPELSSFVGALRSVAASGLAQPDSTSRNCEDDNCEAAIIAACAPPVPETV
;
A
#
# COMPACT_ATOMS: atom_id res chain seq x y z
N THR A 1 3.23 24.93 -15.25
CA THR A 1 3.50 24.53 -13.86
C THR A 1 2.25 24.04 -13.15
N ALA A 2 1.16 24.82 -13.08
CA ALA A 2 -0.09 24.38 -12.45
C ALA A 2 -0.72 23.14 -13.10
N GLU A 3 -0.82 23.10 -14.43
CA GLU A 3 -1.37 21.94 -15.16
C GLU A 3 -0.58 20.66 -14.91
N PHE A 4 0.76 20.74 -14.95
CA PHE A 4 1.61 19.60 -14.64
C PHE A 4 1.39 19.09 -13.22
N ALA A 5 1.36 19.98 -12.23
CA ALA A 5 1.14 19.62 -10.84
C ALA A 5 -0.25 18.98 -10.63
N LYS A 6 -1.28 19.51 -11.29
CA LYS A 6 -2.63 18.93 -11.28
C LYS A 6 -2.62 17.52 -11.88
N ARG A 7 -2.04 17.31 -13.06
CA ARG A 7 -1.97 15.96 -13.67
C ARG A 7 -1.20 14.99 -12.79
N LEU A 8 -0.11 15.41 -12.17
CA LEU A 8 0.63 14.56 -11.23
C LEU A 8 -0.20 14.23 -9.98
N ASN A 9 -0.94 15.20 -9.44
CA ASN A 9 -1.87 14.97 -8.32
C ASN A 9 -2.96 13.96 -8.70
N ASP A 10 -3.59 14.14 -9.86
CA ASP A 10 -4.66 13.27 -10.35
C ASP A 10 -4.15 11.82 -10.49
N ILE A 11 -2.92 11.64 -11.00
CA ILE A 11 -2.28 10.31 -11.09
C ILE A 11 -2.02 9.73 -9.69
N PHE A 12 -1.53 10.55 -8.75
CA PHE A 12 -1.30 10.11 -7.38
C PHE A 12 -2.60 9.64 -6.71
N ASP A 13 -3.68 10.42 -6.85
CA ASP A 13 -4.99 10.07 -6.31
C ASP A 13 -5.52 8.74 -6.89
N MET A 14 -5.34 8.51 -8.20
CA MET A 14 -5.72 7.26 -8.86
C MET A 14 -4.96 6.04 -8.32
N LEU A 15 -3.69 6.19 -7.97
CA LEU A 15 -2.86 5.12 -7.40
C LEU A 15 -3.01 4.98 -5.88
N ASN A 16 -3.79 5.84 -5.23
CA ASN A 16 -3.88 5.92 -3.78
C ASN A 16 -5.33 5.95 -3.24
N SER A 17 -6.28 5.35 -3.96
CA SER A 17 -7.67 5.25 -3.52
C SER A 17 -7.80 4.33 -2.30
N ALA A 18 -8.20 4.90 -1.16
CA ALA A 18 -8.25 4.19 0.12
C ALA A 18 -9.67 3.82 0.57
N HIS A 19 -10.67 4.65 0.27
CA HIS A 19 -12.01 4.56 0.85
C HIS A 19 -13.04 4.15 -0.19
N LEU A 20 -13.96 3.25 0.19
CA LEU A 20 -15.05 2.79 -0.68
C LEU A 20 -15.89 3.94 -1.24
N TYR A 21 -16.09 4.99 -0.44
CA TYR A 21 -16.87 6.18 -0.80
C TYR A 21 -16.01 7.36 -1.26
N GLY A 22 -14.76 7.09 -1.68
CA GLY A 22 -13.87 8.09 -2.27
C GLY A 22 -14.52 8.73 -3.50
N LYS A 23 -14.22 10.01 -3.75
CA LYS A 23 -14.78 10.77 -4.88
C LYS A 23 -13.69 11.15 -5.87
N GLY A 24 -14.07 11.42 -7.12
CA GLY A 24 -13.15 11.88 -8.15
C GLY A 24 -12.05 10.86 -8.44
N PHE A 25 -10.79 11.28 -8.45
CA PHE A 25 -9.66 10.38 -8.71
C PHE A 25 -9.31 9.47 -7.53
N GLN A 26 -9.81 9.75 -6.34
CA GLN A 26 -9.60 8.93 -5.14
C GLN A 26 -10.65 7.82 -4.99
N GLN A 27 -11.59 7.70 -5.93
CA GLN A 27 -12.62 6.67 -5.89
C GLN A 27 -12.01 5.28 -6.18
N PRO A 28 -12.54 4.20 -5.59
CA PRO A 28 -12.14 2.85 -5.94
C PRO A 28 -12.44 2.55 -7.41
N ILE A 29 -11.73 1.58 -7.97
CA ILE A 29 -12.06 1.06 -9.30
C ILE A 29 -13.16 0.03 -9.12
N HIS A 30 -14.38 0.37 -9.55
CA HIS A 30 -15.54 -0.51 -9.50
C HIS A 30 -15.70 -1.31 -10.79
N ARG A 31 -16.46 -2.40 -10.74
CA ARG A 31 -16.75 -3.24 -11.92
C ARG A 31 -17.30 -2.46 -13.11
N ASP A 32 -18.27 -1.58 -12.86
CA ASP A 32 -18.96 -0.76 -13.86
C ASP A 32 -18.07 0.37 -14.42
N THR A 33 -17.17 0.90 -13.61
CA THR A 33 -16.25 1.98 -13.99
C THR A 33 -14.90 1.50 -14.52
N LEU A 34 -14.62 0.19 -14.47
CA LEU A 34 -13.32 -0.39 -14.81
C LEU A 34 -12.78 0.12 -16.16
N SER A 35 -13.58 0.07 -17.23
CA SER A 35 -13.12 0.50 -18.56
C SER A 35 -12.66 1.97 -18.55
N ALA A 36 -13.48 2.87 -18.02
CA ALA A 36 -13.16 4.29 -17.96
C ALA A 36 -11.94 4.58 -17.08
N GLN A 37 -11.73 3.80 -16.01
CA GLN A 37 -10.54 3.94 -15.16
C GLN A 37 -9.26 3.43 -15.86
N ILE A 38 -9.36 2.36 -16.64
CA ILE A 38 -8.23 1.87 -17.46
C ILE A 38 -7.84 2.89 -18.53
N ASP A 39 -8.82 3.56 -19.14
CA ASP A 39 -8.57 4.63 -20.11
C ASP A 39 -7.81 5.79 -19.45
N ARG A 40 -8.28 6.26 -18.28
CA ARG A 40 -7.57 7.30 -17.50
C ARG A 40 -6.17 6.88 -17.09
N LEU A 41 -5.97 5.63 -16.65
CA LEU A 41 -4.65 5.11 -16.28
C LEU A 41 -3.71 5.05 -17.50
N THR A 42 -4.26 4.83 -18.69
CA THR A 42 -3.50 4.85 -19.95
C THR A 42 -3.12 6.28 -20.34
N GLU A 43 -4.04 7.24 -20.23
CA GLU A 43 -3.72 8.66 -20.42
C GLU A 43 -2.64 9.16 -19.44
N ALA A 44 -2.69 8.70 -18.19
CA ALA A 44 -1.68 8.96 -17.17
C ALA A 44 -0.32 8.38 -17.56
N GLU A 45 -0.29 7.14 -18.06
CA GLU A 45 0.92 6.47 -18.53
C GLU A 45 1.55 7.23 -19.70
N ASP A 46 0.75 7.67 -20.67
CA ASP A 46 1.22 8.47 -21.81
C ASP A 46 1.80 9.81 -21.37
N PHE A 47 1.17 10.47 -20.38
CA PHE A 47 1.68 11.69 -19.79
C PHE A 47 3.04 11.49 -19.10
N VAL A 48 3.20 10.42 -18.30
CA VAL A 48 4.49 10.08 -17.68
C VAL A 48 5.53 9.74 -18.74
N ARG A 49 5.14 8.97 -19.77
CA ARG A 49 6.01 8.59 -20.89
C ARG A 49 6.55 9.81 -21.62
N SER A 50 5.74 10.86 -21.76
CA SER A 50 6.12 12.10 -22.43
C SER A 50 7.13 12.96 -21.65
N TRP A 51 7.43 12.65 -20.38
CA TRP A 51 8.38 13.41 -19.58
C TRP A 51 9.78 13.36 -20.20
N ARG A 52 10.37 14.55 -20.34
CA ARG A 52 11.73 14.76 -20.81
C ARG A 52 12.55 15.41 -19.72
N PHE A 53 13.77 14.94 -19.54
CA PHE A 53 14.72 15.50 -18.59
C PHE A 53 15.60 16.53 -19.31
N LEU A 54 15.76 17.70 -18.72
CA LEU A 54 16.62 18.76 -19.24
C LEU A 54 17.96 18.75 -18.50
N PRO A 55 19.07 19.09 -19.18
CA PRO A 55 20.38 19.17 -18.55
C PRO A 55 20.40 20.28 -17.51
N LEU A 56 20.89 19.97 -16.31
CA LEU A 56 21.32 20.99 -15.37
C LEU A 56 22.80 21.28 -15.62
N ASN A 57 23.14 22.55 -15.91
CA ASN A 57 24.52 23.04 -16.01
C ASN A 57 25.38 22.30 -17.06
N GLY A 58 24.82 21.98 -18.23
CA GLY A 58 25.57 21.40 -19.35
C GLY A 58 26.02 19.94 -19.17
N ARG A 59 25.61 19.27 -18.09
CA ARG A 59 25.88 17.84 -17.89
C ARG A 59 25.03 16.98 -18.81
N ALA A 60 25.59 15.85 -19.28
CA ALA A 60 24.87 14.87 -20.07
C ALA A 60 23.62 14.38 -19.31
N VAL A 61 22.48 14.39 -19.99
CA VAL A 61 21.20 13.93 -19.43
C VAL A 61 21.06 12.44 -19.63
N LYS A 62 20.72 11.71 -18.55
CA LYS A 62 20.24 10.34 -18.71
C LYS A 62 18.90 10.37 -19.46
N PRO A 63 18.70 9.54 -20.50
CA PRO A 63 17.48 9.56 -21.30
C PRO A 63 16.23 9.21 -20.47
N THR A 64 16.40 8.49 -19.37
CA THR A 64 15.36 8.19 -18.38
C THR A 64 15.93 8.25 -16.97
N MET A 65 15.03 8.28 -15.99
CA MET A 65 15.34 8.28 -14.57
C MET A 65 14.61 7.09 -13.91
N PRO A 66 15.21 6.42 -12.91
CA PRO A 66 14.59 5.26 -12.27
C PRO A 66 13.17 5.52 -11.74
N PHE A 67 12.89 6.72 -11.23
CA PHE A 67 11.56 7.07 -10.75
C PHE A 67 10.51 7.14 -11.88
N LYS A 68 10.89 7.54 -13.11
CA LYS A 68 10.00 7.52 -14.28
C LYS A 68 9.61 6.08 -14.61
N GLU A 69 10.58 5.17 -14.61
CA GLU A 69 10.31 3.74 -14.80
C GLU A 69 9.41 3.18 -13.69
N GLY A 70 9.62 3.62 -12.43
CA GLY A 70 8.74 3.29 -11.31
C GLY A 70 7.29 3.73 -11.54
N TRP A 71 7.05 4.96 -12.02
CA TRP A 71 5.70 5.42 -12.36
C TRP A 71 5.05 4.59 -13.47
N LEU A 72 5.78 4.32 -14.55
CA LEU A 72 5.28 3.52 -15.67
C LEU A 72 4.94 2.09 -15.22
N LEU A 73 5.80 1.49 -14.39
CA LEU A 73 5.57 0.17 -13.81
C LEU A 73 4.32 0.17 -12.92
N SER A 74 4.19 1.13 -12.00
CA SER A 74 3.04 1.21 -11.10
C SER A 74 1.72 1.39 -11.85
N LEU A 75 1.68 2.23 -12.88
CA LEU A 75 0.50 2.43 -13.72
C LEU A 75 0.14 1.15 -14.49
N SER A 76 1.13 0.51 -15.11
CA SER A 76 0.92 -0.73 -15.85
C SER A 76 0.45 -1.88 -14.95
N ALA A 77 1.10 -2.06 -13.79
CA ALA A 77 0.74 -3.08 -12.81
C ALA A 77 -0.66 -2.84 -12.25
N THR A 78 -1.02 -1.60 -11.92
CA THR A 78 -2.36 -1.26 -11.41
C THR A 78 -3.45 -1.61 -12.43
N LYS A 79 -3.25 -1.28 -13.71
CA LYS A 79 -4.19 -1.66 -14.78
C LYS A 79 -4.42 -3.17 -14.84
N GLN A 80 -3.33 -3.94 -14.86
CA GLN A 80 -3.39 -5.40 -14.96
C GLN A 80 -4.06 -6.01 -13.72
N LEU A 81 -3.60 -5.63 -12.52
CA LEU A 81 -4.15 -6.13 -11.25
C LEU A 81 -5.63 -5.82 -11.12
N CYS A 82 -6.06 -4.58 -11.34
CA CYS A 82 -7.47 -4.22 -11.24
C CYS A 82 -8.33 -4.96 -12.27
N THR A 83 -7.83 -5.15 -13.49
CA THR A 83 -8.54 -5.91 -14.52
C THR A 83 -8.71 -7.37 -14.09
N THR A 84 -7.64 -8.03 -13.66
CA THR A 84 -7.67 -9.43 -13.23
C THR A 84 -8.54 -9.63 -11.99
N LEU A 85 -8.41 -8.78 -10.97
CA LEU A 85 -9.22 -8.88 -9.75
C LEU A 85 -10.72 -8.75 -10.04
N ILE A 86 -11.11 -7.81 -10.91
CA ILE A 86 -12.52 -7.54 -11.18
C ILE A 86 -13.12 -8.52 -12.19
N ARG A 87 -12.40 -8.82 -13.29
CA ARG A 87 -12.91 -9.67 -14.37
C ARG A 87 -12.76 -11.15 -14.07
N ASP A 88 -11.61 -11.56 -13.56
CA ASP A 88 -11.25 -12.97 -13.41
C ASP A 88 -11.56 -13.50 -12.00
N HIS A 89 -11.44 -12.63 -10.98
CA HIS A 89 -11.74 -12.99 -9.58
C HIS A 89 -13.03 -12.38 -9.04
N HIS A 90 -13.81 -11.71 -9.88
CA HIS A 90 -15.13 -11.18 -9.56
C HIS A 90 -15.19 -10.20 -8.37
N PHE A 91 -14.13 -9.45 -8.10
CA PHE A 91 -14.16 -8.37 -7.10
C PHE A 91 -15.13 -7.27 -7.54
N ASP A 92 -15.95 -6.74 -6.62
CA ASP A 92 -16.87 -5.64 -6.90
C ASP A 92 -16.14 -4.30 -7.08
N TYR A 93 -15.05 -4.12 -6.34
CA TYR A 93 -14.19 -2.95 -6.41
C TYR A 93 -12.76 -3.25 -5.95
N VAL A 94 -11.84 -2.35 -6.31
CA VAL A 94 -10.44 -2.40 -5.88
C VAL A 94 -10.01 -1.02 -5.38
N CYS A 95 -9.48 -0.97 -4.16
CA CYS A 95 -8.83 0.22 -3.58
C CYS A 95 -7.31 0.18 -3.87
N THR A 96 -6.82 1.08 -4.72
CA THR A 96 -5.41 1.10 -5.18
C THR A 96 -4.40 1.39 -4.06
N ARG A 97 -4.84 2.01 -2.96
CA ARG A 97 -4.07 2.15 -1.71
C ARG A 97 -3.46 0.83 -1.24
N ARG A 98 -4.14 -0.30 -1.46
CA ARG A 98 -3.70 -1.63 -1.02
C ARG A 98 -2.46 -2.14 -1.74
N PHE A 99 -2.08 -1.53 -2.85
CA PHE A 99 -0.87 -1.88 -3.60
C PHE A 99 0.38 -1.10 -3.13
N THR A 100 0.21 -0.17 -2.19
CA THR A 100 1.30 0.67 -1.67
C THR A 100 1.99 0.06 -0.46
N GLN A 101 3.23 0.49 -0.17
CA GLN A 101 4.02 -0.01 0.96
C GLN A 101 3.64 0.64 2.30
N ASP A 102 2.77 1.64 2.32
CA ASP A 102 2.44 2.41 3.52
C ASP A 102 1.90 1.54 4.66
N HIS A 103 1.23 0.42 4.39
CA HIS A 103 0.81 -0.49 5.44
C HIS A 103 2.00 -1.11 6.19
N VAL A 104 3.07 -1.42 5.46
CA VAL A 104 4.32 -1.93 6.05
C VAL A 104 5.07 -0.80 6.76
N GLU A 105 5.10 0.41 6.19
CA GLU A 105 5.73 1.56 6.85
C GLU A 105 5.02 1.94 8.15
N ASN A 106 3.68 1.92 8.16
CA ASN A 106 2.89 2.15 9.36
C ASN A 106 3.14 1.07 10.42
N LEU A 107 3.29 -0.20 10.01
CA LEU A 107 3.68 -1.27 10.93
C LEU A 107 5.04 -0.98 11.58
N PHE A 108 6.03 -0.54 10.79
CA PHE A 108 7.34 -0.16 11.34
C PHE A 108 7.26 1.06 12.28
N CYS A 109 6.36 2.00 12.05
CA CYS A 109 6.10 3.10 12.98
C CYS A 109 5.54 2.60 14.31
N ILE A 110 4.59 1.66 14.29
CA ILE A 110 4.02 1.05 15.51
C ILE A 110 5.11 0.31 16.29
N ILE A 111 5.93 -0.49 15.61
CA ILE A 111 7.02 -1.26 16.25
C ILE A 111 8.04 -0.32 16.91
N ARG A 112 8.44 0.76 16.23
CA ARG A 112 9.33 1.77 16.82
C ARG A 112 8.68 2.47 18.01
N GLY A 113 7.40 2.82 17.91
CA GLY A 113 6.64 3.43 19.02
C GLY A 113 6.56 2.54 20.26
N HIS A 114 6.50 1.21 20.10
CA HIS A 114 6.51 0.27 21.22
C HIS A 114 7.86 0.25 21.98
N ASN A 115 8.92 0.79 21.39
CA ASN A 115 10.24 0.92 22.01
C ASN A 115 10.46 2.30 22.67
N GLY A 116 9.42 3.12 22.81
CA GLY A 116 9.48 4.43 23.44
C GLY A 116 10.40 5.38 22.68
N PHE A 117 11.37 5.98 23.37
CA PHE A 117 12.36 6.90 22.76
C PHE A 117 13.50 6.18 22.02
N ASN A 118 13.47 4.85 21.92
CA ASN A 118 14.46 4.11 21.16
C ASN A 118 14.00 3.94 19.69
N ASP A 119 14.28 4.97 18.88
CA ASP A 119 13.94 5.00 17.45
C ASP A 119 14.68 3.94 16.62
N ARG A 120 15.74 3.34 17.16
CA ARG A 120 16.60 2.34 16.52
C ARG A 120 16.74 1.10 17.41
N PRO A 121 15.65 0.32 17.60
CA PRO A 121 15.69 -0.85 18.44
C PRO A 121 16.70 -1.88 17.93
N GLU A 122 17.36 -2.57 18.87
CA GLU A 122 18.11 -3.79 18.55
C GLU A 122 17.15 -4.89 18.09
N LEU A 123 17.70 -5.92 17.44
CA LEU A 123 16.91 -7.01 16.86
C LEU A 123 16.00 -7.70 17.89
N SER A 124 16.47 -7.94 19.11
CA SER A 124 15.70 -8.56 20.19
C SER A 124 14.46 -7.73 20.56
N SER A 125 14.64 -6.42 20.73
CA SER A 125 13.57 -5.48 21.05
C SER A 125 12.60 -5.29 19.89
N PHE A 126 13.10 -5.27 18.65
CA PHE A 126 12.27 -5.26 17.44
C PHE A 126 11.37 -6.51 17.37
N VAL A 127 11.95 -7.70 17.55
CA VAL A 127 11.21 -8.97 17.51
C VAL A 127 10.21 -9.05 18.66
N GLY A 128 10.59 -8.61 19.86
CA GLY A 128 9.68 -8.53 21.02
C GLY A 128 8.48 -7.62 20.73
N ALA A 129 8.72 -6.42 20.20
CA ALA A 129 7.67 -5.49 19.82
C ALA A 129 6.79 -6.04 18.68
N LEU A 130 7.37 -6.66 17.64
CA LEU A 130 6.60 -7.30 16.57
C LEU A 130 5.67 -8.40 17.09
N ARG A 131 6.17 -9.27 17.99
CA ARG A 131 5.36 -10.31 18.64
C ARG A 131 4.21 -9.70 19.44
N SER A 132 4.49 -8.65 20.21
CA SER A 132 3.48 -7.93 20.98
C SER A 132 2.39 -7.32 20.09
N VAL A 133 2.77 -6.66 19.00
CA VAL A 133 1.83 -6.07 18.03
C VAL A 133 0.99 -7.14 17.35
N ALA A 134 1.59 -8.26 16.94
CA ALA A 134 0.88 -9.37 16.32
C ALA A 134 -0.12 -10.02 17.29
N ALA A 135 0.29 -10.32 18.52
CA ALA A 135 -0.57 -10.89 19.55
C ALA A 135 -1.74 -9.94 19.91
N SER A 136 -1.45 -8.64 20.03
CA SER A 136 -2.48 -7.62 20.30
C SER A 136 -3.49 -7.51 19.15
N GLY A 137 -3.03 -7.66 17.90
CA GLY A 137 -3.90 -7.69 16.73
C GLY A 137 -4.85 -8.88 16.72
N LEU A 138 -4.33 -10.08 17.03
CA LEU A 138 -5.13 -11.31 17.12
C LEU A 138 -6.12 -11.29 18.29
N ALA A 139 -5.77 -10.63 19.40
CA ALA A 139 -6.63 -10.52 20.58
C ALA A 139 -7.75 -9.46 20.43
N GLN A 140 -7.80 -8.69 19.33
CA GLN A 140 -8.90 -7.76 19.12
C GLN A 140 -10.16 -8.54 18.76
N PRO A 141 -11.29 -8.31 19.46
CA PRO A 141 -12.55 -8.94 19.08
C PRO A 141 -12.97 -8.47 17.69
N ASP A 142 -13.61 -9.37 16.94
CA ASP A 142 -14.21 -9.02 15.66
C ASP A 142 -15.26 -7.94 15.87
N SER A 143 -14.93 -6.73 15.40
CA SER A 143 -15.90 -5.64 15.38
C SER A 143 -16.87 -5.87 14.22
N THR A 144 -18.16 -5.63 14.42
CA THR A 144 -19.20 -5.65 13.37
C THR A 144 -18.92 -4.73 12.16
N SER A 145 -17.93 -3.84 12.26
CA SER A 145 -17.48 -2.94 11.18
C SER A 145 -16.25 -3.42 10.41
N ARG A 146 -15.71 -4.62 10.69
CA ARG A 146 -14.57 -5.20 9.96
C ARG A 146 -15.06 -6.15 8.87
N ASN A 147 -14.33 -6.21 7.76
CA ASN A 147 -14.60 -7.10 6.62
C ASN A 147 -13.79 -8.41 6.71
N CYS A 148 -13.53 -8.88 7.92
CA CYS A 148 -12.87 -10.16 8.17
C CYS A 148 -13.89 -11.10 8.79
N GLU A 149 -13.85 -12.37 8.40
CA GLU A 149 -14.62 -13.44 9.04
C GLU A 149 -13.94 -13.84 10.35
N ASP A 150 -14.67 -14.48 11.25
CA ASP A 150 -14.12 -14.99 12.51
C ASP A 150 -13.15 -16.15 12.22
N ASP A 151 -11.86 -15.88 12.41
CA ASP A 151 -10.77 -16.82 12.14
C ASP A 151 -10.54 -17.80 13.30
N ASN A 152 -11.40 -17.82 14.33
CA ASN A 152 -11.36 -18.71 15.49
C ASN A 152 -9.96 -18.76 16.17
N CYS A 153 -9.37 -17.57 16.37
CA CYS A 153 -7.97 -17.39 16.75
C CYS A 153 -7.64 -17.68 18.23
N GLU A 154 -8.57 -18.21 19.03
CA GLU A 154 -8.40 -18.45 20.48
C GLU A 154 -7.11 -19.24 20.80
N ALA A 155 -6.82 -20.29 20.03
CA ALA A 155 -5.61 -21.10 20.24
C ALA A 155 -4.31 -20.32 19.96
N ALA A 156 -4.31 -19.42 18.98
CA ALA A 156 -3.16 -18.59 18.64
C ALA A 156 -2.90 -17.50 19.68
N ILE A 157 -3.96 -16.93 20.25
CA ILE A 157 -3.88 -15.96 21.36
C ILE A 157 -3.28 -16.64 22.61
N ILE A 158 -3.77 -17.83 22.96
CA ILE A 158 -3.25 -18.60 24.11
C ILE A 158 -1.77 -18.93 23.93
N ALA A 159 -1.36 -19.35 22.72
CA ALA A 159 0.04 -19.66 22.42
C ALA A 159 0.95 -18.41 22.45
N ALA A 160 0.47 -17.26 21.98
CA ALA A 160 1.23 -16.01 22.00
C ALA A 160 1.41 -15.42 23.41
N CYS A 161 0.48 -15.70 24.32
CA CYS A 161 0.52 -15.30 25.72
C CYS A 161 1.23 -16.33 26.64
N ALA A 162 1.63 -17.49 26.11
CA ALA A 162 2.30 -18.51 26.90
C ALA A 162 3.71 -18.03 27.33
N PRO A 163 4.09 -18.21 28.61
CA PRO A 163 5.43 -17.86 29.07
C PRO A 163 6.48 -18.67 28.28
N PRO A 164 7.68 -18.10 28.03
CA PRO A 164 8.75 -18.82 27.35
C PRO A 164 9.06 -20.11 28.13
N VAL A 165 9.07 -21.24 27.42
CA VAL A 165 9.43 -22.53 28.00
C VAL A 165 10.86 -22.40 28.54
N PRO A 166 11.12 -22.71 29.83
CA PRO A 166 12.46 -22.62 30.37
C PRO A 166 13.38 -23.55 29.58
N GLU A 167 14.49 -23.00 29.08
CA GLU A 167 15.55 -23.79 28.46
C GLU A 167 16.04 -24.83 29.49
N THR A 168 15.73 -26.09 29.25
CA THR A 168 16.27 -27.20 30.02
C THR A 168 17.76 -27.32 29.70
N VAL A 169 18.59 -27.07 30.70
CA VAL A 169 20.05 -27.26 30.73
C VAL A 169 20.42 -28.70 30.39
#